data_AF-A0AAJ0TN13-F1
#
_entry.id   AF-A0AAJ0TN13-F1
#
_cell.length_a   1.000
_cell.length_b   1.000
_cell.length_c   1.000
_cell.angle_alpha   90.00
_cell.angle_beta   90.00
_cell.angle_gamma   90.00
#
_symmetry.space_group_name_H-M   'P 1'
#
loop_
_entity.id
_entity.type
_entity.pdbx_description
1 polymer ?
#
loop_
_entity_poly.entity_id
_entity_poly.type
_entity_poly.pdbx_seq_one_letter_code
_entity_poly.pdbx_strand_id
1 'polypeptide(L)'
;MELEDLLLKKEEIPLQRSQIEFYPAPCNVPVHPLLLDEKRRFDIRLAHTVFPMVVQEWHEELKTYAGQPDWKDERDLIEEYLSVKPRVVEREALYVEPYGRYGERWETSRGRLTNGFPGALSNGAHTSFFVNVDDDLGAELRMNFSDRKRELYRGCRPYSQHNVHTLSHALLLRNWAIACVNEGLMQVFAGEA
;
A
#
# COMPACT_ATOMS: atom_id res chain seq x y z
N MET A 1 16.64 15.69 -10.23
CA MET A 1 15.38 14.98 -9.97
C MET A 1 15.25 15.02 -8.48
N GLU A 2 14.29 15.78 -7.98
CA GLU A 2 14.17 16.00 -6.55
C GLU A 2 13.35 14.86 -5.93
N LEU A 3 13.68 14.47 -4.71
CA LEU A 3 13.01 13.38 -4.00
C LEU A 3 11.51 13.66 -3.85
N GLU A 4 11.16 14.91 -3.57
CA GLU A 4 9.80 15.40 -3.35
C GLU A 4 8.90 15.16 -4.57
N ASP A 5 9.47 15.17 -5.78
CA ASP A 5 8.73 14.89 -7.02
C ASP A 5 8.38 13.40 -7.16
N LEU A 6 9.10 12.52 -6.45
CA LEU A 6 8.90 11.08 -6.47
C LEU A 6 7.98 10.58 -5.36
N LEU A 7 7.96 11.23 -4.19
CA LEU A 7 7.18 10.79 -3.03
C LEU A 7 5.68 10.77 -3.35
N LEU A 8 5.05 9.60 -3.18
CA LEU A 8 3.63 9.36 -3.40
C LEU A 8 2.77 10.03 -2.32
N LYS A 9 1.62 10.56 -2.73
CA LYS A 9 0.60 11.11 -1.85
C LYS A 9 -0.71 10.33 -1.97
N LYS A 10 -1.52 10.32 -0.91
CA LYS A 10 -2.76 9.53 -0.85
C LYS A 10 -3.80 10.03 -1.86
N GLU A 11 -3.89 11.35 -2.05
CA GLU A 11 -4.75 12.00 -3.03
C GLU A 11 -4.39 11.67 -4.50
N GLU A 12 -3.16 11.23 -4.73
CA GLU A 12 -2.71 10.80 -6.06
C GLU A 12 -3.16 9.38 -6.39
N ILE A 13 -3.52 8.58 -5.38
CA ILE A 13 -3.90 7.17 -5.51
C ILE A 13 -5.27 6.98 -4.83
N PRO A 14 -6.36 7.50 -5.44
CA PRO A 14 -7.68 7.41 -4.86
C PRO A 14 -8.17 5.96 -4.80
N LEU A 15 -8.85 5.59 -3.71
CA LEU A 15 -9.67 4.38 -3.70
C LEU A 15 -10.97 4.64 -4.44
N GLN A 16 -11.39 3.73 -5.32
CA GLN A 16 -12.64 3.88 -6.06
C GLN A 16 -13.59 2.75 -5.73
N ARG A 17 -14.87 3.06 -5.50
CA ARG A 17 -15.89 2.05 -5.13
C ARG A 17 -16.07 0.95 -6.18
N SER A 18 -15.97 1.30 -7.47
CA SER A 18 -16.01 0.32 -8.57
C SER A 18 -14.82 -0.66 -8.56
N GLN A 19 -13.77 -0.34 -7.80
CA GLN A 19 -12.64 -1.23 -7.56
C GLN A 19 -12.92 -2.27 -6.46
N ILE A 20 -14.03 -2.18 -5.74
CA ILE A 20 -14.31 -3.04 -4.59
C ILE A 20 -15.56 -3.91 -4.84
N GLU A 21 -16.54 -3.43 -5.60
CA GLU A 21 -17.86 -4.10 -5.70
C GLU A 21 -18.01 -5.21 -6.77
N PHE A 22 -17.31 -5.19 -7.91
CA PHE A 22 -17.61 -6.13 -9.02
C PHE A 22 -16.45 -6.99 -9.49
N TYR A 23 -15.22 -6.56 -9.21
CA TYR A 23 -13.99 -7.31 -9.25
C TYR A 23 -13.15 -6.67 -8.15
N PRO A 24 -12.36 -7.40 -7.33
CA PRO A 24 -11.43 -6.79 -6.39
C PRO A 24 -10.38 -6.08 -7.23
N ALA A 25 -10.69 -4.88 -7.69
CA ALA A 25 -9.79 -4.15 -8.50
C ALA A 25 -8.65 -3.74 -7.58
N PRO A 26 -7.45 -4.10 -7.98
CA PRO A 26 -6.35 -4.12 -7.06
C PRO A 26 -6.07 -2.72 -6.54
N CYS A 27 -5.71 -2.64 -5.26
CA CYS A 27 -5.02 -1.47 -4.77
C CYS A 27 -3.69 -1.41 -5.53
N ASN A 28 -3.64 -0.57 -6.55
CA ASN A 28 -2.48 -0.43 -7.41
C ASN A 28 -1.66 0.76 -6.94
N VAL A 29 -0.52 0.49 -6.30
CA VAL A 29 0.44 1.52 -5.90
C VAL A 29 1.66 1.42 -6.82
N PRO A 30 2.05 2.48 -7.53
CA PRO A 30 3.17 2.42 -8.46
C PRO A 30 4.49 2.29 -7.69
N VAL A 31 5.30 1.30 -8.05
CA VAL A 31 6.65 1.11 -7.51
C VAL A 31 7.65 1.63 -8.51
N HIS A 32 8.34 2.71 -8.13
CA HIS A 32 9.33 3.36 -8.97
C HIS A 32 10.49 2.41 -9.34
N PRO A 33 11.03 2.42 -10.58
CA PRO A 33 12.10 1.51 -11.01
C PRO A 33 13.35 1.52 -10.12
N LEU A 34 13.67 2.66 -9.49
CA LEU A 34 14.78 2.76 -8.52
C LEU A 34 14.67 1.76 -7.37
N LEU A 35 13.46 1.41 -6.94
CA LEU A 35 13.21 0.48 -5.83
C LEU A 35 13.33 -0.99 -6.27
N LEU A 36 13.36 -1.23 -7.58
CA LEU A 36 13.47 -2.55 -8.19
C LEU A 36 14.88 -2.82 -8.74
N ASP A 37 15.82 -1.88 -8.58
CA ASP A 37 17.20 -2.06 -8.98
C ASP A 37 17.88 -3.15 -8.11
N GLU A 38 18.31 -4.23 -8.76
CA GLU A 38 18.98 -5.37 -8.11
C GLU A 38 20.38 -5.02 -7.57
N LYS A 39 20.94 -3.86 -7.91
CA LYS A 39 22.21 -3.39 -7.33
C LYS A 39 22.04 -2.75 -5.96
N ARG A 40 20.81 -2.39 -5.59
CA ARG A 40 20.48 -1.78 -4.30
C ARG A 40 20.13 -2.82 -3.25
N ARG A 41 20.19 -2.46 -1.97
CA ARG A 41 19.84 -3.32 -0.83
C ARG A 41 19.05 -2.50 0.17
N PHE A 42 17.78 -2.82 0.28
CA PHE A 42 16.88 -2.20 1.23
C PHE A 42 16.83 -2.99 2.53
N ASP A 43 16.58 -2.29 3.64
CA ASP A 43 16.35 -2.97 4.91
C ASP A 43 15.09 -3.84 4.81
N ILE A 44 15.24 -5.13 5.08
CA ILE A 44 14.12 -6.08 5.12
C ILE A 44 13.09 -5.74 6.21
N ARG A 45 13.48 -4.92 7.18
CA ARG A 45 12.61 -4.42 8.26
C ARG A 45 11.92 -3.10 7.92
N LEU A 46 12.08 -2.57 6.71
CA LEU A 46 11.43 -1.33 6.26
C LEU A 46 9.92 -1.35 6.55
N ALA A 47 9.26 -2.48 6.29
CA ALA A 47 7.85 -2.68 6.63
C ALA A 47 7.57 -2.52 8.13
N HIS A 48 8.42 -3.06 9.01
CA HIS A 48 8.28 -2.95 10.47
C HIS A 48 8.42 -1.51 10.95
N THR A 49 9.26 -0.71 10.27
CA THR A 49 9.43 0.71 10.59
C THR A 49 8.17 1.52 10.27
N VAL A 50 7.58 1.31 9.10
CA VAL A 50 6.46 2.15 8.62
C VAL A 50 5.09 1.68 9.10
N PHE A 51 4.89 0.38 9.30
CA PHE A 51 3.58 -0.21 9.56
C PHE A 51 2.87 0.35 10.81
N PRO A 52 3.54 0.58 11.96
CA PRO A 52 2.90 1.18 13.12
C PRO A 52 2.31 2.57 12.86
N MET A 53 2.99 3.40 12.08
CA MET A 53 2.48 4.73 11.70
C MET A 53 1.29 4.60 10.76
N VAL A 54 1.40 3.73 9.75
CA VAL A 54 0.33 3.45 8.78
C VAL A 54 -0.96 3.00 9.47
N VAL A 55 -0.88 2.15 10.49
CA VAL A 55 -2.04 1.66 11.24
C VAL A 55 -2.73 2.80 12.00
N GLN A 56 -1.97 3.73 12.56
CA GLN A 56 -2.55 4.91 13.22
C GLN A 56 -3.26 5.80 12.21
N GLU A 57 -2.62 6.08 11.07
CA GLU A 57 -3.22 6.90 10.00
C GLU A 57 -4.47 6.25 9.41
N TRP A 58 -4.43 4.94 9.17
CA TRP A 58 -5.56 4.15 8.69
C TRP A 58 -6.78 4.30 9.61
N HIS A 59 -6.57 4.20 10.93
CA HIS A 59 -7.64 4.34 11.90
C HIS A 59 -8.26 5.74 11.92
N GLU A 60 -7.45 6.79 11.77
CA GLU A 60 -7.97 8.16 11.66
C GLU A 60 -8.71 8.38 10.34
N GLU A 61 -8.22 7.81 9.23
CA GLU A 61 -8.91 7.88 7.94
C GLU A 61 -10.26 7.16 7.96
N LEU A 62 -10.37 6.00 8.61
CA LEU A 62 -11.64 5.28 8.74
C LEU A 62 -12.77 6.15 9.32
N LYS A 63 -12.46 7.07 10.25
CA LYS A 63 -13.44 8.02 10.80
C LYS A 63 -14.00 8.95 9.72
N THR A 64 -13.17 9.36 8.78
CA THR A 64 -13.57 10.22 7.65
C THR A 64 -14.47 9.45 6.68
N TYR A 65 -14.17 8.17 6.45
CA TYR A 65 -14.95 7.31 5.55
C TYR A 65 -16.28 6.84 6.17
N ALA A 66 -16.35 6.65 7.49
CA ALA A 66 -17.58 6.28 8.19
C ALA A 66 -18.75 7.25 7.93
N GLY A 67 -18.43 8.54 7.74
CA GLY A 67 -19.41 9.59 7.45
C GLY A 67 -19.82 9.72 5.97
N GLN A 68 -19.19 8.98 5.06
CA GLN A 68 -19.43 9.14 3.62
C GLN A 68 -20.57 8.24 3.13
N PRO A 69 -21.49 8.74 2.28
CA PRO A 69 -22.59 7.95 1.71
C PRO A 69 -22.12 6.74 0.88
N ASP A 70 -20.94 6.87 0.27
CA ASP A 70 -20.37 5.87 -0.64
C ASP A 70 -19.94 4.58 0.07
N TRP A 71 -19.94 4.54 1.40
CA TRP A 71 -19.48 3.39 2.18
C TRP A 71 -20.52 2.92 3.21
N LYS A 72 -21.78 3.29 3.01
CA LYS A 72 -22.88 2.93 3.92
C LYS A 72 -23.00 1.43 4.18
N ASP A 73 -22.66 0.60 3.20
CA ASP A 73 -22.80 -0.87 3.26
C ASP A 73 -21.67 -1.52 4.06
N GLU A 74 -20.57 -0.80 4.30
CA GLU A 74 -19.45 -1.21 5.16
C GLU A 74 -19.47 -0.54 6.54
N ARG A 75 -20.50 0.27 6.85
CA ARG A 75 -20.53 1.09 8.06
C ARG A 75 -20.33 0.28 9.34
N ASP A 76 -21.06 -0.83 9.49
CA ASP A 76 -20.97 -1.68 10.69
C ASP A 76 -19.55 -2.21 10.89
N LEU A 77 -18.86 -2.58 9.81
CA LEU A 77 -17.47 -3.05 9.84
C LEU A 77 -16.51 -1.91 10.20
N ILE A 78 -16.71 -0.72 9.63
CA ILE A 78 -15.92 0.46 9.97
C ILE A 78 -16.10 0.83 11.45
N GLU A 79 -17.33 0.81 11.95
CA GLU A 79 -17.65 1.07 13.36
C GLU A 79 -17.02 0.00 14.28
N GLU A 80 -17.00 -1.27 13.88
CA GLU A 80 -16.28 -2.33 14.59
C GLU A 80 -14.78 -2.00 14.73
N TYR A 81 -14.11 -1.60 13.63
CA TYR A 81 -12.71 -1.20 13.67
C TYR A 81 -12.45 0.06 14.48
N LEU A 82 -13.38 1.02 14.50
CA LEU A 82 -13.28 2.25 15.26
C LEU A 82 -13.63 2.09 16.76
N SER A 83 -14.27 0.98 17.13
CA SER A 83 -14.70 0.72 18.52
C SER A 83 -13.53 0.47 19.48
N VAL A 84 -12.35 0.14 18.94
CA VAL A 84 -11.15 -0.15 19.73
C VAL A 84 -9.92 0.46 19.04
N LYS A 85 -9.06 1.09 19.84
CA LYS A 85 -7.79 1.60 19.35
C LYS A 85 -6.92 0.47 18.79
N PRO A 86 -6.45 0.55 17.55
CA PRO A 86 -5.65 -0.51 16.98
C PRO A 86 -4.24 -0.53 17.60
N ARG A 87 -3.68 -1.72 17.69
CA ARG A 87 -2.30 -1.97 18.09
C ARG A 87 -1.61 -2.86 17.07
N VAL A 88 -0.33 -2.59 16.84
CA VAL A 88 0.53 -3.49 16.08
C VAL A 88 1.06 -4.56 17.02
N VAL A 89 0.89 -5.82 16.64
CA VAL A 89 1.46 -6.97 17.36
C VAL A 89 2.41 -7.68 16.41
N GLU A 90 3.63 -7.94 16.89
CA GLU A 90 4.62 -8.74 16.16
C GLU A 90 4.63 -10.16 16.72
N ARG A 91 4.45 -11.15 15.84
CA ARG A 91 4.60 -12.57 16.16
C ARG A 91 5.59 -13.19 15.15
N GLU A 92 5.09 -13.98 14.21
CA GLU A 92 5.81 -14.42 13.01
C GLU A 92 5.74 -13.39 11.87
N ALA A 93 4.91 -12.36 12.07
CA ALA A 93 4.43 -11.38 11.11
C ALA A 93 3.91 -10.15 11.87
N LEU A 94 3.60 -9.08 11.15
CA LEU A 94 2.92 -7.92 11.72
C LEU A 94 1.41 -8.19 11.72
N TYR A 95 0.72 -7.67 12.72
CA TYR A 95 -0.72 -7.81 12.86
C TYR A 95 -1.34 -6.52 13.38
N VAL A 96 -2.57 -6.25 12.97
CA VAL A 96 -3.40 -5.19 13.54
C VAL A 96 -4.45 -5.84 14.43
N GLU A 97 -4.49 -5.46 15.70
CA GLU A 97 -5.50 -5.90 16.66
C GLU A 97 -6.31 -4.71 17.19
N PRO A 98 -7.61 -4.88 17.52
CA PRO A 98 -8.35 -6.14 17.41
C PRO A 98 -8.69 -6.46 15.95
N TYR A 99 -8.79 -7.76 15.68
CA TYR A 99 -9.29 -8.26 14.43
C TYR A 99 -10.77 -7.87 14.30
N GLY A 100 -11.13 -7.16 13.24
CA GLY A 100 -12.52 -7.16 12.79
C GLY A 100 -12.93 -8.59 12.38
N ARG A 101 -14.21 -8.78 12.02
CA ARG A 101 -14.79 -10.06 11.57
C ARG A 101 -13.95 -10.89 10.57
N TYR A 102 -13.01 -10.28 9.85
CA TYR A 102 -12.20 -10.92 8.80
C TYR A 102 -10.77 -11.32 9.17
N GLY A 103 -10.28 -11.05 10.39
CA GLY A 103 -8.99 -11.62 10.84
C GLY A 103 -7.80 -11.29 9.92
N GLU A 104 -7.43 -10.03 9.78
CA GLU A 104 -6.38 -9.62 8.85
C GLU A 104 -4.97 -10.01 9.33
N ARG A 105 -4.29 -10.88 8.58
CA ARG A 105 -2.88 -11.27 8.79
C ARG A 105 -1.98 -10.49 7.84
N TRP A 106 -0.89 -9.92 8.36
CA TRP A 106 0.09 -9.13 7.60
C TRP A 106 1.48 -9.77 7.68
N GLU A 107 1.70 -10.79 6.86
CA GLU A 107 2.99 -11.46 6.79
C GLU A 107 3.96 -10.69 5.90
N THR A 108 5.06 -10.16 6.44
CA THR A 108 6.17 -9.70 5.61
C THR A 108 6.86 -10.93 5.01
N SER A 109 6.37 -11.39 3.86
CA SER A 109 6.95 -12.58 3.23
C SER A 109 8.33 -12.22 2.65
N ARG A 110 9.28 -13.14 2.74
CA ARG A 110 10.60 -13.03 2.11
C ARG A 110 10.42 -13.06 0.58
N GLY A 111 10.14 -11.91 0.00
CA GLY A 111 9.99 -11.74 -1.45
C GLY A 111 11.21 -12.25 -2.22
N ARG A 112 10.97 -12.72 -3.45
CA ARG A 112 11.95 -13.42 -4.31
C ARG A 112 12.99 -12.53 -4.99
N LEU A 113 12.94 -11.21 -4.79
CA LEU A 113 13.93 -10.28 -5.33
C LEU A 113 15.02 -10.01 -4.29
N THR A 114 16.27 -10.10 -4.73
CA THR A 114 17.46 -10.10 -3.86
C THR A 114 17.75 -8.74 -3.21
N ASN A 115 17.09 -7.66 -3.65
CA ASN A 115 17.30 -6.32 -3.11
C ASN A 115 16.47 -6.03 -1.85
N GLY A 116 15.57 -6.91 -1.43
CA GLY A 116 14.83 -6.81 -0.17
C GLY A 116 13.54 -5.96 -0.22
N PHE A 117 13.44 -4.96 -1.11
CA PHE A 117 12.29 -4.05 -1.16
C PHE A 117 10.95 -4.76 -1.47
N PRO A 118 10.87 -5.65 -2.47
CA PRO A 118 9.67 -6.44 -2.73
C PRO A 118 9.21 -7.30 -1.56
N GLY A 119 10.14 -7.72 -0.70
CA GLY A 119 9.79 -8.42 0.55
C GLY A 119 9.08 -7.50 1.54
N ALA A 120 9.48 -6.22 1.62
CA ALA A 120 8.81 -5.23 2.47
C ALA A 120 7.37 -4.91 2.02
N LEU A 121 7.03 -5.13 0.76
CA LEU A 121 5.66 -4.97 0.25
C LEU A 121 4.83 -6.26 0.27
N SER A 122 5.44 -7.41 0.55
CA SER A 122 4.72 -8.67 0.47
C SER A 122 3.85 -8.88 1.70
N ASN A 123 2.56 -9.18 1.50
CA ASN A 123 1.67 -9.70 2.54
C ASN A 123 1.42 -11.21 2.30
N GLY A 124 1.96 -12.09 3.14
CA GLY A 124 1.97 -13.55 3.00
C GLY A 124 0.62 -14.28 2.93
N ALA A 125 -0.52 -13.59 3.03
CA ALA A 125 -1.83 -14.17 2.73
C ALA A 125 -2.29 -13.95 1.27
N HIS A 126 -1.70 -13.00 0.54
CA HIS A 126 -2.17 -12.59 -0.78
C HIS A 126 -0.99 -12.42 -1.74
N THR A 127 -1.08 -13.08 -2.90
CA THR A 127 -0.08 -12.96 -3.97
C THR A 127 -0.01 -11.51 -4.45
N SER A 128 1.01 -10.80 -4.00
CA SER A 128 1.41 -9.51 -4.57
C SER A 128 2.06 -9.78 -5.92
N PHE A 129 1.50 -9.24 -6.99
CA PHE A 129 2.14 -9.29 -8.30
C PHE A 129 2.71 -7.91 -8.63
N PHE A 130 3.97 -7.89 -9.04
CA PHE A 130 4.48 -6.81 -9.89
C PHE A 130 4.01 -7.14 -11.30
N VAL A 131 2.86 -6.62 -11.68
CA VAL A 131 2.34 -6.83 -13.04
C VAL A 131 3.25 -6.06 -13.99
N ASN A 132 3.75 -6.71 -15.04
CA ASN A 132 4.34 -5.99 -16.17
C ASN A 132 3.19 -5.28 -16.87
N VAL A 133 3.03 -3.99 -16.61
CA VAL A 133 2.12 -3.16 -17.39
C VAL A 133 2.90 -2.74 -18.62
N ASP A 134 2.66 -3.41 -19.75
CA ASP A 134 3.13 -2.91 -21.04
C ASP A 134 2.50 -1.53 -21.27
N ASP A 135 3.34 -0.50 -21.38
CA ASP A 135 3.20 0.92 -21.77
C ASP A 135 1.93 1.74 -21.47
N ASP A 136 0.85 1.15 -20.96
CA ASP A 136 -0.45 1.77 -20.75
C ASP A 136 -0.81 1.83 -19.27
N LEU A 137 0.07 2.53 -18.52
CA LEU A 137 -0.22 3.07 -17.18
C LEU A 137 -1.58 3.79 -17.11
N GLY A 138 -2.14 4.22 -18.25
CA GLY A 138 -3.34 5.04 -18.35
C GLY A 138 -4.67 4.30 -18.19
N ALA A 139 -4.76 3.00 -18.49
CA ALA A 139 -6.05 2.30 -18.47
C ALA A 139 -6.39 1.66 -17.11
N GLU A 140 -5.40 1.14 -16.39
CA GLU A 140 -5.60 0.33 -15.16
C GLU A 140 -5.21 1.03 -13.85
N LEU A 141 -4.41 2.10 -13.92
CA LEU A 141 -4.00 2.90 -12.78
C LEU A 141 -4.61 4.31 -12.89
N ARG A 142 -5.77 4.52 -12.28
CA ARG A 142 -6.39 5.84 -12.17
C ARG A 142 -5.66 6.71 -11.13
N MET A 143 -4.41 7.05 -11.44
CA MET A 143 -3.57 7.93 -10.63
C MET A 143 -3.77 9.40 -11.03
N ASN A 144 -3.81 10.27 -10.04
CA ASN A 144 -3.92 11.73 -10.21
C ASN A 144 -2.53 12.39 -10.24
N PHE A 145 -1.56 11.78 -10.93
CA PHE A 145 -0.23 12.36 -11.09
C PHE A 145 -0.25 13.57 -12.02
N SER A 146 0.57 14.57 -11.69
CA SER A 146 0.98 15.62 -12.62
C SER A 146 1.75 15.03 -13.81
N ASP A 147 1.76 15.71 -14.95
CA ASP A 147 2.47 15.25 -16.15
C ASP A 147 3.96 14.96 -15.86
N ARG A 148 4.59 15.83 -15.07
CA ARG A 148 5.97 15.65 -14.63
C ARG A 148 6.15 14.35 -13.84
N LYS A 149 5.27 14.06 -12.89
CA LYS A 149 5.38 12.85 -12.07
C LYS A 149 5.08 11.58 -12.86
N ARG A 150 4.15 11.64 -13.82
CA ARG A 150 3.92 10.53 -14.77
C ARG A 150 5.17 10.18 -15.55
N GLU A 151 5.91 11.18 -16.02
CA GLU A 151 7.17 10.97 -16.73
C GLU A 151 8.21 10.31 -15.82
N LEU A 152 8.34 10.78 -14.57
CA LEU A 152 9.27 10.19 -13.59
C LEU A 152 8.93 8.73 -13.28
N TYR A 153 7.64 8.39 -13.23
CA TYR A 153 7.16 7.03 -13.00
C TYR A 153 7.02 6.19 -14.29
N ARG A 154 7.56 6.64 -15.44
CA ARG A 154 7.58 5.82 -16.65
C ARG A 154 8.32 4.49 -16.37
N GLY A 155 7.69 3.38 -16.74
CA GLY A 155 8.23 2.04 -16.50
C GLY A 155 8.12 1.54 -15.05
N CYS A 156 7.37 2.24 -14.19
CA CYS A 156 7.05 1.74 -12.86
C CYS A 156 6.25 0.43 -12.95
N ARG A 157 6.35 -0.41 -11.92
CA ARG A 157 5.52 -1.61 -11.79
C ARG A 157 4.50 -1.39 -10.69
N PRO A 158 3.19 -1.63 -10.91
CA PRO A 158 2.24 -1.59 -9.82
C PRO A 158 2.54 -2.70 -8.82
N TYR A 159 2.58 -2.34 -7.55
CA TYR A 159 2.18 -3.22 -6.48
C TYR A 159 0.68 -3.41 -6.56
N SER A 160 0.25 -4.63 -6.88
CA SER A 160 -1.14 -4.98 -7.11
C SER A 160 -1.56 -6.08 -6.13
N GLN A 161 -2.69 -5.88 -5.46
CA GLN A 161 -3.24 -6.82 -4.47
C GLN A 161 -4.62 -7.32 -4.90
N HIS A 162 -4.76 -8.63 -5.04
CA HIS A 162 -6.03 -9.27 -5.33
C HIS A 162 -6.78 -9.64 -4.04
N ASN A 163 -8.10 -9.83 -4.14
CA ASN A 163 -8.97 -10.23 -3.03
C ASN A 163 -9.09 -9.17 -1.91
N VAL A 164 -9.06 -7.90 -2.29
CA VAL A 164 -9.42 -6.78 -1.41
C VAL A 164 -10.94 -6.63 -1.44
N HIS A 165 -11.61 -7.03 -0.36
CA HIS A 165 -13.07 -7.12 -0.30
C HIS A 165 -13.73 -6.02 0.53
N THR A 166 -12.95 -5.22 1.25
CA THR A 166 -13.45 -4.17 2.14
C THR A 166 -12.64 -2.89 1.94
N LEU A 167 -13.29 -1.75 2.12
CA LEU A 167 -12.69 -0.43 2.16
C LEU A 167 -11.58 -0.37 3.21
N SER A 168 -11.84 -0.89 4.40
CA SER A 168 -10.89 -0.90 5.51
C SER A 168 -9.58 -1.58 5.10
N HIS A 169 -9.65 -2.74 4.46
CA HIS A 169 -8.50 -3.46 3.96
C HIS A 169 -7.82 -2.70 2.81
N ALA A 170 -8.60 -2.14 1.88
CA ALA A 170 -8.06 -1.34 0.77
C ALA A 170 -7.29 -0.10 1.24
N LEU A 171 -7.81 0.61 2.24
CA LEU A 171 -7.18 1.77 2.85
C LEU A 171 -5.84 1.41 3.49
N LEU A 172 -5.83 0.33 4.29
CA LEU A 172 -4.62 -0.11 4.98
C LEU A 172 -3.54 -0.50 3.96
N LEU A 173 -3.90 -1.29 2.93
CA LEU A 173 -2.99 -1.70 1.86
C LEU A 173 -2.38 -0.54 1.10
N ARG A 174 -3.22 0.40 0.67
CA ARG A 174 -2.78 1.59 -0.06
C ARG A 174 -1.79 2.37 0.77
N ASN A 175 -2.14 2.66 2.02
CA ASN A 175 -1.33 3.49 2.90
C ASN A 175 0.01 2.81 3.22
N TRP A 176 -0.02 1.50 3.46
CA TRP A 176 1.19 0.72 3.71
C TRP A 176 2.13 0.73 2.50
N ALA A 177 1.61 0.45 1.31
CA ALA A 177 2.42 0.43 0.10
C ALA A 177 2.98 1.82 -0.24
N ILE A 178 2.20 2.89 -0.09
CA ILE A 178 2.68 4.28 -0.23
C ILE A 178 3.83 4.54 0.75
N ALA A 179 3.65 4.20 2.03
CA ALA A 179 4.66 4.43 3.05
C ALA A 179 5.95 3.64 2.75
N CYS A 180 5.83 2.38 2.33
CA CYS A 180 6.98 1.59 1.94
C CYS A 180 7.72 2.17 0.73
N VAL A 181 6.99 2.57 -0.34
CA VAL A 181 7.58 3.20 -1.52
C VAL A 181 8.31 4.50 -1.15
N ASN A 182 7.68 5.34 -0.36
CA ASN A 182 8.26 6.61 0.08
C ASN A 182 9.51 6.39 0.94
N GLU A 183 9.45 5.47 1.90
CA GLU A 183 10.60 5.10 2.75
C GLU A 183 11.76 4.54 1.92
N GLY A 184 11.48 3.67 0.96
CA GLY A 184 12.49 3.16 0.05
C GLY A 184 13.14 4.28 -0.78
N LEU A 185 12.35 5.23 -1.28
CA LEU A 185 12.89 6.38 -2.03
C LEU A 185 13.75 7.26 -1.12
N MET A 186 13.35 7.48 0.13
CA MET A 186 14.17 8.21 1.10
C MET A 186 15.52 7.52 1.32
N GLN A 187 15.55 6.20 1.51
CA GLN A 187 16.82 5.45 1.65
C GLN A 187 17.71 5.56 0.40
N VAL A 188 17.12 5.52 -0.80
CA VAL A 188 17.86 5.70 -2.07
C VAL A 188 18.55 7.07 -2.11
N PHE A 189 17.85 8.13 -1.73
CA PHE A 189 18.37 9.50 -1.80
C PHE A 189 19.31 9.84 -0.62
N ALA A 190 19.18 9.14 0.51
CA ALA A 190 20.11 9.20 1.63
C ALA A 190 21.42 8.42 1.37
N GLY A 191 21.47 7.56 0.35
CA GLY A 191 22.62 6.69 0.07
C GLY A 191 22.66 5.45 0.98
N GLU A 192 21.52 5.06 1.54
CA GLU A 192 21.35 3.95 2.48
C GLU A 192 20.88 2.66 1.79
N ALA A 193 20.57 2.72 0.48
CA ALA A 193 20.06 1.61 -0.33
C ALA A 193 20.91 1.28 -1.56
#